data_AF-A0AAW9E7X6-F1
#
_entry.id   AF-A0AAW9E7X6-F1
#
_cell.length_a   1.000
_cell.length_b   1.000
_cell.length_c   1.000
_cell.angle_alpha   90.00
_cell.angle_beta   90.00
_cell.angle_gamma   90.00
#
_symmetry.space_group_name_H-M   'P 1'
#
loop_
_entity.id
_entity.type
_entity.pdbx_description
1 polymer ?
#
loop_
_entity_poly.entity_id
_entity_poly.type
_entity_poly.pdbx_seq_one_letter_code
_entity_poly.pdbx_strand_id
1 'polypeptide(L)' 'MTKTDYLMRLRKCTSIETLERVIEKNKYELSDNEFAVFYSAPDHRLAELTMN' A
#
# COMPACT_ATOMS: atom_id res chain seq x y z
N MET A 1 -3.48 11.47 6.70
CA MET A 1 -4.16 10.45 5.87
C MET A 1 -4.29 9.18 6.70
N THR A 2 -5.41 8.46 6.65
CA THR A 2 -5.64 7.26 7.49
C THR A 2 -5.22 5.98 6.77
N LYS A 3 -5.03 4.87 7.51
CA LYS A 3 -4.77 3.53 6.94
C LYS A 3 -5.80 3.16 5.87
N THR A 4 -7.09 3.43 6.13
CA THR A 4 -8.19 3.14 5.21
C THR A 4 -8.07 3.93 3.91
N ASP A 5 -7.65 5.19 3.99
CA ASP A 5 -7.42 6.02 2.79
C ASP A 5 -6.31 5.43 1.91
N TYR A 6 -5.21 4.97 2.51
CA TYR A 6 -4.14 4.29 1.78
C TYR A 6 -4.64 2.99 1.15
N LEU A 7 -5.36 2.15 1.90
CA LEU A 7 -5.90 0.89 1.39
C LEU A 7 -6.82 1.11 0.18
N MET A 8 -7.73 2.09 0.26
CA MET A 8 -8.64 2.41 -0.84
C MET A 8 -7.90 2.89 -2.10
N ARG A 9 -6.74 3.54 -1.95
CA ARG A 9 -5.87 3.88 -3.09
C ARG A 9 -5.13 2.65 -3.63
N LEU A 10 -4.60 1.80 -2.75
CA LEU A 10 -3.87 0.58 -3.13
C LEU A 10 -4.77 -0.46 -3.81
N ARG A 11 -6.08 -0.46 -3.53
CA ARG A 11 -7.08 -1.30 -4.24
C ARG A 11 -7.15 -1.04 -5.74
N LYS A 12 -6.64 0.09 -6.24
CA LYS A 12 -6.49 0.35 -7.68
C LYS A 12 -5.35 -0.46 -8.33
N CYS A 13 -4.41 -0.97 -7.54
CA CYS A 13 -3.35 -1.84 -8.06
C CYS A 13 -3.94 -3.21 -8.39
N THR A 14 -3.84 -3.62 -9.66
CA THR A 14 -4.41 -4.88 -10.15
C THR A 14 -3.40 -6.04 -10.16
N SER A 15 -2.11 -5.76 -9.98
CA SER A 15 -1.06 -6.78 -9.89
C SER A 15 -0.15 -6.53 -8.68
N ILE A 16 0.45 -7.62 -8.17
CA ILE A 16 1.41 -7.58 -7.07
C ILE A 16 2.63 -6.73 -7.45
N GLU A 17 3.13 -6.86 -8.68
CA GLU A 17 4.24 -6.05 -9.21
C GLU A 17 3.95 -4.53 -9.13
N THR A 18 2.71 -4.12 -9.44
CA THR A 18 2.33 -2.70 -9.35
C THR A 18 2.26 -2.26 -7.90
N LEU A 19 1.75 -3.12 -7.01
CA LEU A 19 1.68 -2.86 -5.58
C LEU A 19 3.09 -2.66 -4.99
N GLU A 20 4.04 -3.52 -5.32
CA GLU A 20 5.44 -3.44 -4.87
C GLU A 20 6.12 -2.13 -5.30
N ARG A 21 5.98 -1.74 -6.58
CA ARG A 21 6.52 -0.47 -7.08
C ARG A 21 5.92 0.74 -6.37
N VAL A 22 4.63 0.70 -6.04
CA VAL A 22 3.97 1.78 -5.30
C VAL A 22 4.48 1.86 -3.87
N ILE A 23 4.67 0.73 -3.18
CA ILE A 23 5.25 0.70 -1.83
C ILE A 23 6.65 1.29 -1.84
N GLU A 24 7.50 0.86 -2.78
CA GLU A 24 8.88 1.34 -2.89
C GLU A 24 8.92 2.85 -3.13
N LYS A 25 8.09 3.37 -4.05
CA LYS A 25 7.98 4.81 -4.29
C LYS A 25 7.56 5.57 -3.02
N ASN A 26 6.53 5.09 -2.31
CA ASN A 26 6.02 5.77 -1.12
C ASN A 26 7.02 5.72 0.06
N LYS A 27 7.93 4.75 0.11
CA LYS A 27 8.99 4.69 1.12
C LYS A 27 9.93 5.90 1.08
N TYR A 28 10.17 6.46 -0.11
CA TYR A 28 11.04 7.63 -0.27
C TYR A 28 10.26 8.96 -0.27
N GLU A 29 8.95 8.93 -0.52
CA GLU A 29 8.10 10.12 -0.58
C GLU A 29 7.43 10.47 0.76
N LEU A 30 7.22 9.48 1.63
CA LEU A 30 6.57 9.67 2.93
C LEU A 30 7.58 9.88 4.05
N SER A 31 7.21 10.71 5.02
CA SER A 31 7.95 10.80 6.29
C SER A 31 7.77 9.51 7.10
N ASP A 32 8.71 9.16 7.98
CA ASP A 32 8.66 7.93 8.78
C ASP A 32 7.33 7.74 9.54
N ASN A 33 6.78 8.83 10.09
CA ASN A 33 5.48 8.82 10.79
C ASN A 33 4.31 8.46 9.86
N GLU A 34 4.33 8.97 8.63
CA GLU A 34 3.30 8.68 7.62
C GLU A 34 3.49 7.29 7.04
N PHE A 35 4.74 6.88 6.83
CA PHE A 35 5.10 5.54 6.39
C PHE A 35 4.62 4.48 7.39
N ALA A 36 4.72 4.73 8.70
CA ALA A 36 4.19 3.83 9.72
C ALA A 36 2.67 3.61 9.59
N VAL A 37 1.91 4.66 9.25
CA VAL A 37 0.46 4.56 8.99
C VAL A 37 0.19 3.83 7.67
N PHE A 38 1.00 4.10 6.64
CA PHE A 38 0.90 3.48 5.31
C PHE A 38 1.20 1.98 5.33
N TYR A 39 2.26 1.55 6.03
CA TYR A 39 2.87 0.22 5.90
C TYR A 39 1.91 -0.93 6.21
N SER A 40 0.88 -0.69 7.02
CA SER A 40 -0.14 -1.69 7.35
C SER A 40 -1.20 -1.90 6.26
N ALA A 41 -1.30 -1.04 5.25
CA ALA A 41 -2.28 -1.14 4.16
C ALA A 41 -1.86 -2.08 3.00
N PRO A 42 -0.57 -2.11 2.59
CA PRO A 42 -0.08 -3.07 1.59
C PRO A 42 -0.33 -4.54 1.93
N ASP A 43 -0.13 -4.96 3.19
CA ASP A 43 -0.35 -6.36 3.60
C ASP A 43 -1.79 -6.82 3.33
N HIS A 44 -2.78 -5.96 3.65
CA HIS A 44 -4.18 -6.24 3.33
C HIS A 44 -4.41 -6.35 1.82
N ARG A 45 -3.82 -5.44 1.04
CA ARG A 45 -4.00 -5.47 -0.42
C ARG A 45 -3.34 -6.69 -1.05
N LEU A 46 -2.18 -7.10 -0.54
CA LEU A 46 -1.49 -8.30 -0.99
C LEU A 46 -2.35 -9.55 -0.75
N ALA A 47 -2.93 -9.68 0.45
CA ALA A 47 -3.87 -10.77 0.75
C ALA A 47 -5.08 -10.78 -0.21
N GLU A 48 -5.68 -9.63 -0.51
CA GLU A 48 -6.77 -9.52 -1.49
C GLU A 48 -6.36 -9.95 -2.92
N LEU A 49 -5.10 -9.72 -3.31
CA LEU A 49 -4.57 -10.08 -4.63
C LEU A 49 -4.19 -11.56 -4.72
N THR A 50 -3.75 -12.18 -3.62
CA THR A 50 -3.34 -13.59 -3.58
C THR A 50 -4.50 -14.56 -3.38
N MET A 51 -5.61 -14.11 -2.78
CA MET A 51 -6.80 -14.94 -2.54
C MET A 51 -7.86 -14.90 -3.65
N ASN A 52 -7.64 -14.12 -4.71
CA ASN A 52 -8.46 -14.10 -5.93
C ASN A 52 -7.89 -15.06 -6.99
#